data_AF-A0A2S8RMU5-F1
#
_entry.id   AF-A0A2S8RMU5-F1
#
_cell.length_a   1.000
_cell.length_b   1.000
_cell.length_c   1.000
_cell.angle_alpha   90.00
_cell.angle_beta   90.00
_cell.angle_gamma   90.00
#
_symmetry.space_group_name_H-M   'P 1'
#
loop_
_entity.id
_entity.type
_entity.pdbx_description
1 polymer ?
#
loop_
_entity_poly.entity_id
_entity_poly.type
_entity_poly.pdbx_seq_one_letter_code
_entity_poly.pdbx_strand_id
1 'polypeptide(L)'
;MKIRKVLVSCCIGVVLIGASSVSAAADENAARLIGPDSNKNGIRDDIDEYIDSSYPDRRQHAAMVQFAAAYGLLLVDGGVVAGAREATKGVVRAIQCGIEVFGNFSMVKQKRLLAMMLNNEERFAAYARAQKNEEGQVFDRFQGEACL
;
A
#
# COMPACT_ATOMS: atom_id res chain seq x y z
N MET A 1 -15.91 67.09 9.03
CA MET A 1 -14.43 67.09 9.16
C MET A 1 -14.00 65.68 9.54
N LYS A 2 -13.22 64.86 8.82
CA LYS A 2 -12.31 64.94 7.65
C LYS A 2 -12.49 63.61 6.85
N ILE A 3 -12.78 63.62 5.52
CA ILE A 3 -11.89 63.40 4.34
C ILE A 3 -11.16 62.03 4.37
N ARG A 4 -11.62 60.96 3.68
CA ARG A 4 -11.50 60.53 2.24
C ARG A 4 -10.23 59.72 1.85
N LYS A 5 -10.49 58.53 1.26
CA LYS A 5 -9.74 57.73 0.24
C LYS A 5 -8.45 57.02 0.71
N VAL A 6 -8.15 55.78 0.31
CA VAL A 6 -7.88 55.29 -1.06
C VAL A 6 -8.19 53.80 -1.24
N LEU A 7 -8.75 53.49 -2.42
CA LEU A 7 -8.96 52.18 -3.03
C LEU A 7 -7.61 51.68 -3.61
N VAL A 8 -7.17 50.46 -3.31
CA VAL A 8 -6.23 49.73 -4.19
C VAL A 8 -6.81 48.36 -4.49
N SER A 9 -7.51 48.33 -5.61
CA SER A 9 -7.66 47.17 -6.48
C SER A 9 -6.27 46.71 -6.90
N CYS A 10 -5.93 45.45 -6.62
CA CYS A 10 -4.86 44.77 -7.31
C CYS A 10 -5.32 43.34 -7.64
N CYS A 11 -6.00 43.22 -8.78
CA CYS A 11 -5.90 42.02 -9.60
C CYS A 11 -4.42 41.88 -9.98
N ILE A 12 -3.69 41.04 -9.24
CA ILE A 12 -2.54 40.33 -9.80
C ILE A 12 -2.93 38.87 -9.69
N GLY A 13 -3.32 38.32 -10.84
CA GLY A 13 -3.51 36.90 -11.01
C GLY A 13 -2.22 36.17 -10.65
N VAL A 14 -2.29 35.39 -9.58
CA VAL A 14 -1.45 34.21 -9.47
C VAL A 14 -2.33 33.07 -9.95
N VAL A 15 -2.12 32.67 -11.20
CA VAL A 15 -2.57 31.39 -11.71
C VAL A 15 -1.82 30.33 -10.90
N LEU A 16 -2.45 29.87 -9.81
CA LEU A 16 -2.07 28.67 -9.07
C LEU A 16 -2.44 27.46 -9.94
N ILE A 17 -1.65 27.19 -10.98
CA ILE A 17 -1.61 25.88 -11.62
C ILE A 17 -0.32 25.23 -11.13
N GLY A 18 -0.41 24.16 -10.33
CA GLY A 18 0.76 23.30 -10.17
C GLY A 18 0.80 22.28 -9.04
N ALA A 19 0.07 22.44 -7.94
CA ALA A 19 0.23 21.53 -6.78
C ALA A 19 -0.82 20.40 -6.69
N SER A 20 -2.01 20.59 -7.24
CA SER A 20 -3.15 19.68 -7.02
C SER A 20 -3.16 18.44 -7.92
N SER A 21 -2.42 18.45 -9.04
CA SER A 21 -2.44 17.35 -10.01
C SER A 21 -1.53 16.18 -9.63
N VAL A 22 -0.48 16.42 -8.83
CA VAL A 22 0.47 15.38 -8.42
C VAL A 22 -0.15 14.46 -7.37
N SER A 23 -0.88 15.00 -6.40
CA SER A 23 -1.59 14.18 -5.40
C SER A 23 -2.75 13.42 -6.05
N ALA A 24 -3.54 14.08 -6.90
CA ALA A 24 -4.66 13.43 -7.57
C ALA A 24 -4.23 12.25 -8.46
N ALA A 25 -3.13 12.39 -9.21
CA ALA A 25 -2.60 11.29 -10.03
C ALA A 25 -2.02 10.14 -9.19
N ALA A 26 -1.41 10.44 -8.04
CA ALA A 26 -0.94 9.43 -7.10
C ALA A 26 -2.11 8.67 -6.47
N ASP A 27 -3.17 9.38 -6.08
CA ASP A 27 -4.39 8.83 -5.50
C ASP A 27 -5.14 7.95 -6.51
N GLU A 28 -5.27 8.39 -7.77
CA GLU A 28 -5.87 7.61 -8.85
C GLU A 28 -5.07 6.34 -9.15
N ASN A 29 -3.73 6.44 -9.16
CA ASN A 29 -2.87 5.27 -9.35
C ASN A 29 -3.00 4.28 -8.19
N ALA A 30 -3.01 4.77 -6.94
CA ALA A 30 -3.21 3.93 -5.76
C ALA A 30 -4.55 3.21 -5.80
N ALA A 31 -5.65 3.93 -6.11
CA ALA A 31 -6.99 3.35 -6.22
C ALA A 31 -7.06 2.26 -7.30
N ARG A 32 -6.38 2.45 -8.43
CA ARG A 32 -6.35 1.46 -9.52
C ARG A 32 -5.59 0.19 -9.13
N LEU A 33 -4.45 0.34 -8.44
CA LEU A 33 -3.60 -0.77 -8.01
C LEU A 33 -4.24 -1.58 -6.88
N ILE A 34 -4.78 -0.91 -5.86
CA ILE A 34 -5.52 -1.55 -4.76
C ILE A 34 -6.79 -2.21 -5.32
N GLY A 35 -7.57 -1.48 -6.13
CA GLY A 35 -8.90 -1.89 -6.57
C GLY A 35 -10.01 -1.43 -5.60
N PRO A 36 -11.21 -2.02 -5.68
CA PRO A 36 -12.29 -1.71 -4.75
C PRO A 36 -11.86 -1.96 -3.31
N ASP A 37 -11.87 -0.92 -2.49
CA ASP A 37 -11.52 -0.93 -1.07
C ASP A 37 -12.51 0.02 -0.37
N SER A 38 -13.65 -0.54 0.01
CA SER A 38 -14.78 0.22 0.53
C SER A 38 -14.55 0.70 1.96
N ASN A 39 -13.77 -0.06 2.74
CA ASN A 39 -13.48 0.24 4.15
C ASN A 39 -12.18 1.08 4.33
N LYS A 40 -11.44 1.32 3.24
CA LYS A 40 -10.20 2.11 3.18
C LYS A 40 -9.08 1.55 4.06
N ASN A 41 -8.98 0.23 4.16
CA ASN A 41 -7.93 -0.44 4.93
C ASN A 41 -6.68 -0.77 4.08
N GLY A 42 -6.68 -0.42 2.79
CA GLY A 42 -5.60 -0.73 1.85
C GLY A 42 -5.63 -2.15 1.29
N ILE A 43 -6.72 -2.88 1.51
CA ILE A 43 -6.96 -4.25 1.06
C ILE A 43 -8.17 -4.23 0.12
N ARG A 44 -8.08 -5.01 -0.95
CA ARG A 44 -9.18 -5.12 -1.91
C ARG A 44 -10.35 -5.90 -1.29
N ASP A 45 -11.58 -5.47 -1.52
CA ASP A 45 -12.79 -6.02 -0.88
C ASP A 45 -12.93 -7.56 -1.06
N ASP A 46 -12.58 -8.11 -2.23
CA ASP A 46 -12.61 -9.56 -2.50
C ASP A 46 -11.55 -10.35 -1.69
N ILE A 47 -10.45 -9.69 -1.34
CA ILE A 47 -9.38 -10.26 -0.51
C ILE A 47 -9.78 -10.20 0.95
N ASP A 48 -10.38 -9.10 1.41
CA ASP A 48 -10.97 -9.00 2.74
C ASP A 48 -12.01 -10.10 2.97
N GLU A 49 -12.96 -10.27 2.04
CA GLU A 49 -13.97 -11.32 2.11
C GLU A 49 -13.36 -12.73 2.14
N TYR A 50 -12.31 -12.96 1.35
CA TYR A 50 -11.58 -14.22 1.38
C TYR A 50 -10.86 -14.45 2.72
N ILE A 51 -10.28 -13.41 3.32
CA ILE A 51 -9.61 -13.51 4.62
C ILE A 51 -10.63 -13.83 5.72
N ASP A 52 -11.75 -13.09 5.75
CA ASP A 52 -12.84 -13.25 6.72
C ASP A 52 -13.41 -14.67 6.69
N SER A 53 -13.61 -15.23 5.50
CA SER A 53 -14.17 -16.57 5.33
C SER A 53 -13.16 -17.70 5.56
N SER A 54 -11.89 -17.50 5.20
CA SER A 54 -10.88 -18.57 5.22
C SER A 54 -10.12 -18.69 6.55
N TYR A 55 -10.12 -17.64 7.37
CA TYR A 55 -9.35 -17.56 8.61
C TYR A 55 -10.23 -17.10 9.78
N PRO A 56 -11.15 -17.93 10.29
CA PRO A 56 -12.02 -17.56 11.41
C PRO A 56 -11.28 -17.44 12.76
N ASP A 57 -10.07 -18.00 12.87
CA ASP A 57 -9.20 -17.78 14.02
C ASP A 57 -8.64 -16.35 13.99
N ARG A 58 -8.82 -15.59 15.07
CA ARG A 58 -8.44 -14.17 15.13
C ARG A 58 -6.96 -13.92 14.84
N ARG A 59 -6.07 -14.82 15.28
CA ARG A 59 -4.63 -14.65 15.09
C ARG A 59 -4.23 -14.94 13.64
N GLN A 60 -4.83 -15.96 13.03
CA GLN A 60 -4.67 -16.25 11.61
C GLN A 60 -5.24 -15.13 10.72
N HIS A 61 -6.41 -14.61 11.07
CA HIS A 61 -7.06 -13.49 10.41
C HIS A 61 -6.14 -12.26 10.39
N ALA A 62 -5.71 -11.81 11.57
CA ALA A 62 -4.83 -10.63 11.71
C ALA A 62 -3.52 -10.77 10.93
N ALA A 63 -2.91 -11.96 10.93
CA ALA A 63 -1.69 -12.21 10.16
C ALA A 63 -1.90 -12.07 8.64
N MET A 64 -3.07 -12.49 8.12
CA MET A 64 -3.37 -12.39 6.68
C MET A 64 -3.81 -10.98 6.29
N VAL A 65 -4.51 -10.25 7.17
CA VAL A 65 -4.78 -8.81 7.00
C VAL A 65 -3.46 -8.02 6.93
N GLN A 66 -2.54 -8.27 7.88
CA GLN A 66 -1.22 -7.64 7.88
C GLN A 66 -0.44 -7.95 6.59
N PHE A 67 -0.50 -9.19 6.10
CA PHE A 67 0.13 -9.59 4.84
C PHE A 67 -0.47 -8.87 3.63
N ALA A 68 -1.80 -8.82 3.53
CA ALA A 68 -2.49 -8.13 2.43
C ALA A 68 -2.18 -6.63 2.43
N ALA A 69 -2.29 -5.96 3.58
CA ALA A 69 -2.00 -4.53 3.69
C ALA A 69 -0.55 -4.20 3.31
N ALA A 70 0.42 -5.01 3.76
CA ALA A 70 1.83 -4.80 3.43
C ALA A 70 2.11 -4.92 1.93
N TYR A 71 1.53 -5.90 1.25
CA TYR A 71 1.66 -6.01 -0.20
C TYR A 71 0.86 -4.94 -0.95
N GLY A 72 -0.28 -4.49 -0.42
CA GLY A 72 -1.04 -3.35 -0.95
C GLY A 72 -0.16 -2.10 -1.01
N LEU A 73 0.50 -1.78 0.11
CA LEU A 73 1.48 -0.69 0.18
C LEU A 73 2.65 -0.90 -0.79
N LEU A 74 3.18 -2.12 -0.91
CA LEU A 74 4.26 -2.40 -1.87
C LEU A 74 3.83 -2.12 -3.32
N LEU A 75 2.58 -2.44 -3.69
CA LEU A 75 2.07 -2.14 -5.03
C LEU A 75 1.97 -0.63 -5.27
N VAL A 76 1.50 0.13 -4.28
CA VAL A 76 1.30 1.59 -4.39
C VAL A 76 2.64 2.34 -4.38
N ASP A 77 3.49 2.06 -3.40
CA ASP A 77 4.71 2.84 -3.14
C ASP A 77 5.96 2.25 -3.83
N GLY A 78 5.89 1.00 -4.30
CA GLY A 78 7.01 0.28 -4.91
C GLY A 78 7.44 0.79 -6.28
N GLY A 79 6.78 1.81 -6.83
CA GLY A 79 7.12 2.41 -8.12
C GLY A 79 8.51 3.08 -8.17
N VAL A 80 9.07 3.44 -7.01
CA VAL A 80 10.41 4.05 -6.88
C VAL A 80 11.27 3.30 -5.87
N VAL A 81 12.60 3.40 -6.00
CA VAL A 81 13.58 2.68 -5.16
C VAL A 81 13.35 2.89 -3.66
N ALA A 82 13.16 4.14 -3.23
CA ALA A 82 12.96 4.44 -1.82
C ALA A 82 11.65 3.83 -1.28
N GLY A 83 10.56 3.92 -2.05
CA GLY A 83 9.25 3.41 -1.66
C GLY A 83 9.21 1.88 -1.61
N ALA A 84 9.79 1.20 -2.61
CA ALA A 84 9.88 -0.26 -2.61
C ALA A 84 10.64 -0.78 -1.39
N ARG A 85 11.81 -0.18 -1.08
CA ARG A 85 12.62 -0.60 0.06
C ARG A 85 11.95 -0.35 1.40
N GLU A 86 11.20 0.75 1.54
CA GLU A 86 10.47 1.03 2.77
C GLU A 86 9.28 0.07 2.93
N ALA A 87 8.45 -0.06 1.89
CA ALA A 87 7.28 -0.95 1.91
C ALA A 87 7.68 -2.41 2.20
N THR A 88 8.81 -2.87 1.66
CA THR A 88 9.27 -4.24 1.85
C THR A 88 9.71 -4.56 3.27
N LYS A 89 10.05 -3.57 4.10
CA LYS A 89 10.22 -3.81 5.55
C LYS A 89 8.92 -4.31 6.17
N GLY A 90 7.79 -3.74 5.76
CA GLY A 90 6.45 -4.19 6.15
C GLY A 90 6.14 -5.59 5.65
N VAL A 91 6.49 -5.89 4.40
CA VAL A 91 6.33 -7.24 3.81
C VAL A 91 7.15 -8.29 4.56
N VAL A 92 8.41 -8.01 4.86
CA VAL A 92 9.28 -8.93 5.60
C VAL A 92 8.73 -9.20 7.00
N ARG A 93 8.23 -8.17 7.69
CA ARG A 93 7.55 -8.32 8.98
C ARG A 93 6.29 -9.19 8.86
N ALA A 94 5.45 -8.95 7.84
CA ALA A 94 4.23 -9.71 7.63
C ALA A 94 4.49 -11.18 7.28
N ILE A 95 5.52 -11.45 6.47
CA ILE A 95 5.99 -12.80 6.17
C ILE A 95 6.38 -13.51 7.46
N GLN A 96 7.18 -12.85 8.31
CA GLN A 96 7.60 -13.39 9.60
C GLN A 96 6.40 -13.67 10.54
N CYS A 97 5.41 -12.76 10.62
CA CYS A 97 4.18 -13.00 11.38
C CYS A 97 3.45 -14.27 10.88
N GLY A 98 3.29 -14.44 9.57
CA GLY A 98 2.66 -15.66 9.06
C GLY A 98 3.46 -16.92 9.34
N ILE A 99 4.80 -16.86 9.36
CA ILE A 99 5.64 -17.99 9.80
C ILE A 99 5.34 -18.36 11.26
N GLU A 100 5.21 -17.38 12.15
CA GLU A 100 4.89 -17.60 13.57
C GLU A 100 3.47 -18.16 13.78
N VAL A 101 2.53 -17.76 12.94
CA VAL A 101 1.11 -18.14 13.05
C VAL A 101 0.79 -19.47 12.37
N PHE A 102 1.37 -19.73 11.20
CA PHE A 102 1.04 -20.89 10.38
C PHE A 102 2.15 -21.95 10.30
N GLY A 103 3.35 -21.66 10.83
CA GLY A 103 4.51 -22.55 10.73
C GLY A 103 4.80 -22.95 9.29
N ASN A 104 4.92 -24.26 9.06
CA ASN A 104 5.25 -24.83 7.74
C ASN A 104 4.20 -24.50 6.65
N PHE A 105 2.97 -24.13 7.01
CA PHE A 105 1.92 -23.80 6.06
C PHE A 105 1.90 -22.32 5.65
N SER A 106 2.74 -21.47 6.26
CA SER A 106 2.79 -20.02 6.00
C SER A 106 2.95 -19.72 4.50
N MET A 107 3.96 -20.33 3.87
CA MET A 107 4.27 -20.08 2.45
C MET A 107 3.11 -20.43 1.52
N VAL A 108 2.38 -21.52 1.78
CA VAL A 108 1.24 -21.94 0.95
C VAL A 108 0.10 -20.91 1.07
N LYS A 109 -0.22 -20.49 2.30
CA LYS A 109 -1.30 -19.54 2.58
C LYS A 109 -0.99 -18.14 2.05
N GLN A 110 0.22 -17.63 2.30
CA GLN A 110 0.66 -16.32 1.84
C GLN A 110 0.74 -16.23 0.31
N LYS A 111 1.28 -17.25 -0.37
CA LYS A 111 1.32 -17.28 -1.84
C LYS A 111 -0.07 -17.30 -2.46
N ARG A 112 -1.06 -17.94 -1.82
CA ARG A 112 -2.44 -17.93 -2.30
C ARG A 112 -3.00 -16.50 -2.28
N LEU A 113 -2.78 -15.78 -1.19
CA LEU A 113 -3.23 -14.39 -1.06
C LEU A 113 -2.51 -13.46 -2.03
N LEU A 114 -1.18 -13.60 -2.16
CA LEU A 114 -0.39 -12.84 -3.14
C LEU A 114 -0.88 -13.10 -4.58
N ALA A 115 -1.23 -14.34 -4.93
CA ALA A 115 -1.78 -14.64 -6.25
C ALA A 115 -3.13 -13.94 -6.50
N MET A 116 -3.98 -13.81 -5.47
CA MET A 116 -5.21 -13.03 -5.57
C MET A 116 -4.93 -11.54 -5.74
N MET A 117 -3.91 -11.01 -5.06
CA MET A 117 -3.48 -9.62 -5.23
C MET A 117 -3.00 -9.33 -6.65
N LEU A 118 -2.22 -10.22 -7.25
CA LEU A 118 -1.60 -10.05 -8.57
C LEU A 118 -2.44 -10.58 -9.74
N ASN A 119 -3.77 -10.54 -9.61
CA ASN A 119 -4.72 -11.20 -10.52
C ASN A 119 -4.94 -10.49 -11.88
N ASN A 120 -4.21 -9.42 -12.20
CA ASN A 120 -4.25 -8.77 -13.50
C ASN A 120 -2.87 -8.24 -13.90
N GLU A 121 -2.73 -7.91 -15.19
CA GLU A 121 -1.46 -7.47 -15.79
C GLU A 121 -0.89 -6.23 -15.09
N GLU A 122 -1.74 -5.26 -14.77
CA GLU A 122 -1.32 -4.00 -14.19
C GLU A 122 -0.70 -4.17 -12.79
N ARG A 123 -1.38 -4.92 -11.91
CA ARG A 123 -0.93 -5.23 -10.56
C ARG A 123 0.33 -6.07 -10.58
N PHE A 124 0.39 -7.06 -11.47
CA PHE A 124 1.60 -7.85 -11.66
C PHE A 124 2.78 -6.99 -12.15
N ALA A 125 2.54 -6.06 -13.08
CA ALA A 125 3.57 -5.14 -13.57
C ALA A 125 4.03 -4.17 -12.46
N ALA A 126 3.14 -3.70 -11.58
CA ALA A 126 3.50 -2.90 -10.42
C ALA A 126 4.39 -3.68 -9.44
N TYR A 127 4.01 -4.93 -9.14
CA TYR A 127 4.84 -5.82 -8.34
C TYR A 127 6.22 -6.06 -8.97
N ALA A 128 6.30 -6.33 -10.28
CA ALA A 128 7.57 -6.51 -10.98
C ALA A 128 8.46 -5.26 -10.92
N ARG A 129 7.86 -4.06 -10.99
CA ARG A 129 8.60 -2.79 -10.80
C ARG A 129 9.14 -2.67 -9.37
N ALA A 130 8.34 -3.02 -8.36
CA ALA A 130 8.78 -3.04 -6.98
C ALA A 130 9.96 -4.01 -6.76
N GLN A 131 9.86 -5.24 -7.27
CA GLN A 131 10.95 -6.22 -7.20
C GLN A 131 12.22 -5.75 -7.90
N LYS A 132 12.11 -5.08 -9.05
CA LYS A 132 13.26 -4.46 -9.73
C LYS A 132 13.89 -3.35 -8.89
N ASN A 133 13.07 -2.54 -8.23
CA ASN A 133 13.53 -1.46 -7.37
C ASN A 133 14.22 -1.95 -6.08
N GLU A 134 14.06 -3.23 -5.75
CA GLU A 134 14.77 -3.95 -4.67
C GLU A 134 16.03 -4.66 -5.14
N GLU A 135 16.39 -4.58 -6.42
CA GLU A 135 17.56 -5.29 -6.95
C GLU A 135 18.83 -4.97 -6.13
N GLY A 136 19.58 -6.02 -5.80
CA GLY A 136 20.79 -5.95 -4.98
C GLY A 136 20.56 -5.66 -3.49
N GLN A 137 19.31 -5.63 -3.01
CA GLN A 137 19.02 -5.52 -1.57
C GLN A 137 18.99 -6.88 -0.89
N VAL A 138 19.48 -6.89 0.36
CA VAL A 138 19.31 -7.99 1.30
C VAL A 138 18.51 -7.44 2.47
N PHE A 139 17.39 -8.10 2.78
CA PHE A 139 16.60 -7.79 3.95
C PHE A 139 16.87 -8.83 5.03
N ASP A 140 17.28 -8.37 6.21
CA ASP A 140 17.42 -9.25 7.35
C ASP A 140 16.07 -9.84 7.75
N ARG A 141 16.10 -11.03 8.34
CA ARG A 141 14.91 -11.57 9.00
C ARG A 141 14.46 -10.57 10.08
N PHE A 142 13.17 -10.23 10.07
CA PHE A 142 12.57 -9.37 11.09
C PHE A 142 12.85 -9.92 12.50
N GLN A 143 13.21 -9.01 13.42
CA GLN A 143 13.49 -9.32 14.83
C GLN A 143 12.45 -8.63 15.71
N GLY A 144 11.97 -9.32 16.74
CA GLY A 144 10.95 -8.82 17.67
C GLY A 144 9.54 -9.36 17.37
N GLU A 145 8.52 -8.67 17.88
CA GLU A 145 7.12 -9.07 17.71
C GLU A 145 6.63 -8.77 16.29
N ALA A 146 6.55 -9.80 15.46
CA ALA A 146 6.26 -9.66 14.04
C ALA A 146 4.78 -9.34 13.76
N CYS A 147 3.87 -9.95 14.51
CA CYS A 147 2.43 -9.72 14.35
C CYS A 147 2.01 -8.38 14.98
N LEU A 148 1.13 -7.65 14.29
CA LEU A 148 0.54 -6.38 14.72
C LEU A 148 -0.77 -6.58 15.49
#